data_AF-A0A7X3QE73-F1
#
_entry.id   AF-A0A7X3QE73-F1
#
_cell.length_a   1.000
_cell.length_b   1.000
_cell.length_c   1.000
_cell.angle_alpha   90.00
_cell.angle_beta   90.00
_cell.angle_gamma   90.00
#
_symmetry.space_group_name_H-M   'P 1'
#
loop_
_entity.id
_entity.type
_entity.pdbx_description
1 polymer ?
#
loop_
_entity_poly.entity_id
_entity_poly.type
_entity_poly.pdbx_seq_one_letter_code
_entity_poly.pdbx_strand_id
1 'polypeptide(L)'
;MPAPAPTILCSESAAVRLEVAREFIASVPAAGECAVVAESRDAADDFTRAILQRDGARFGLRRYGMRQLTVELANADLARRGGAAGGGGRGGGGGG
;
A
#
# COMPACT_ATOMS: atom_id res chain seq x y z
N MET A 1 5.42 -13.32 21.10
CA MET A 1 5.53 -11.88 21.41
C MET A 1 4.40 -11.15 20.70
N PRO A 2 3.66 -10.24 21.35
CA PRO A 2 2.73 -9.36 20.64
C PRO A 2 3.52 -8.50 19.65
N ALA A 3 2.95 -8.23 18.49
CA ALA A 3 3.54 -7.28 17.54
C ALA A 3 3.65 -5.89 18.21
N PRO A 4 4.69 -5.10 17.88
CA PRO A 4 4.80 -3.74 18.39
C PRO A 4 3.56 -2.94 17.99
N ALA A 5 3.08 -2.08 18.89
CA ALA A 5 1.97 -1.19 18.59
C ALA A 5 2.36 -0.25 17.43
N PRO A 6 1.45 0.04 16.49
CA PRO A 6 1.74 0.97 15.41
C PRO A 6 1.93 2.39 15.95
N THR A 7 2.94 3.09 15.44
CA THR A 7 3.12 4.52 15.69
C THR A 7 2.18 5.30 14.78
N ILE A 8 1.32 6.14 15.35
CA ILE A 8 0.42 7.02 14.61
C ILE A 8 0.97 8.45 14.69
N LEU A 9 1.19 9.06 13.52
CA LEU A 9 1.55 10.47 13.43
C LEU A 9 0.33 11.29 13.00
N CYS A 10 0.00 12.32 13.79
CA CYS A 10 -1.07 13.27 13.50
C CYS A 10 -0.48 14.65 13.23
N SER A 11 -0.97 15.32 12.19
CA SER A 11 -0.64 16.71 11.86
C SER A 11 -1.77 17.28 11.02
N GLU A 12 -2.07 18.57 11.18
CA GLU A 12 -3.04 19.29 10.34
C GLU A 12 -2.48 19.54 8.94
N SER A 13 -1.16 19.55 8.78
CA SER A 13 -0.49 19.73 7.49
C SER A 13 -0.32 18.41 6.75
N ALA A 14 -0.99 18.28 5.61
CA ALA A 14 -0.82 17.13 4.71
C ALA A 14 0.63 17.00 4.21
N ALA A 15 1.29 18.13 3.94
CA ALA A 15 2.68 18.14 3.48
C ALA A 15 3.63 17.52 4.53
N VAL A 16 3.43 17.84 5.81
CA VAL A 16 4.21 17.25 6.91
C VAL A 16 3.99 15.74 7.00
N ARG A 17 2.73 15.28 6.92
CA ARG A 17 2.43 13.84 6.95
C ARG A 17 3.09 13.10 5.78
N LEU A 18 3.06 13.70 4.59
CA LEU A 18 3.69 13.12 3.40
C LEU A 18 5.21 13.09 3.52
N GLU A 19 5.86 14.12 4.06
CA GLU A 19 7.31 14.11 4.24
C GLU A 19 7.74 13.04 5.24
N VAL A 20 7.06 12.91 6.38
CA VAL A 20 7.40 11.85 7.35
C VAL A 20 7.15 10.46 6.76
N ALA A 21 6.12 10.27 5.94
CA ALA A 21 5.92 9.01 5.24
C ALA A 21 7.07 8.70 4.27
N ARG A 22 7.67 9.71 3.62
CA ARG A 22 8.85 9.53 2.77
C ARG A 22 10.07 9.16 3.60
N GLU A 23 10.31 9.85 4.71
CA GLU A 23 11.40 9.54 5.64
C GLU A 23 11.29 8.10 6.17
N PHE A 24 10.09 7.65 6.50
CA PHE A 24 9.84 6.26 6.90
C PHE A 24 10.24 5.29 5.78
N ILE A 25 9.82 5.52 4.54
CA ILE A 25 10.20 4.67 3.40
C ILE A 25 11.71 4.70 3.16
N ALA A 26 12.34 5.87 3.33
CA ALA A 26 13.78 6.01 3.22
C ALA A 26 14.56 5.24 4.30
N SER A 27 13.97 5.08 5.49
CA SER A 27 14.54 4.29 6.58
C SER A 27 14.50 2.77 6.33
N VAL A 28 13.63 2.30 5.43
CA VAL A 28 13.57 0.90 5.03
C VAL A 28 14.74 0.58 4.09
N PRO A 29 15.49 -0.51 4.30
CA PRO A 29 16.54 -0.94 3.39
C PRO A 29 16.03 -1.03 1.94
N ALA A 30 16.88 -0.71 0.95
CA ALA A 30 16.47 -0.66 -0.45
C ALA A 30 15.93 -2.01 -1.00
N ALA A 31 16.33 -3.13 -0.38
CA ALA A 31 15.83 -4.48 -0.68
C ALA A 31 14.67 -4.93 0.24
N GLY A 32 14.24 -4.08 1.16
CA GLY A 32 13.14 -4.35 2.09
C GLY A 32 11.77 -4.14 1.45
N GLU A 33 10.77 -4.88 1.94
CA GLU A 33 9.38 -4.69 1.52
C GLU A 33 8.71 -3.59 2.35
N CYS A 34 8.00 -2.69 1.67
CA CYS A 34 7.18 -1.66 2.31
C CYS A 34 5.85 -1.52 1.57
N ALA A 35 4.76 -1.39 2.31
CA ALA A 35 3.42 -1.22 1.76
C ALA A 35 2.94 0.23 1.98
N VAL A 36 2.60 0.90 0.88
CA VAL A 36 1.90 2.18 0.88
C VAL A 36 0.41 1.90 0.80
N VAL A 37 -0.33 2.37 1.81
CA VAL A 37 -1.79 2.31 1.84
C VAL A 37 -2.33 3.73 1.84
N ALA A 38 -3.19 4.04 0.88
CA ALA A 38 -3.90 5.30 0.81
C ALA A 38 -5.41 5.05 0.66
N GLU A 39 -6.20 6.13 0.74
CA GLU A 39 -7.65 6.06 0.54
C GLU A 39 -7.99 5.37 -0.80
N SER A 40 -7.38 5.85 -1.89
CA SER A 40 -7.48 5.27 -3.23
C SER A 40 -6.15 4.69 -3.73
N ARG A 41 -6.24 3.84 -4.76
CA ARG A 41 -5.04 3.30 -5.43
C ARG A 41 -4.25 4.39 -6.14
N ASP A 42 -4.94 5.35 -6.75
CA ASP A 42 -4.32 6.46 -7.47
C ASP A 42 -3.50 7.35 -6.52
N ALA A 43 -4.01 7.64 -5.32
CA ALA A 43 -3.27 8.38 -4.31
C ALA A 43 -1.97 7.67 -3.87
N ALA A 44 -2.00 6.34 -3.72
CA ALA A 44 -0.81 5.55 -3.40
C ALA A 44 0.21 5.54 -4.56
N ASP A 45 -0.28 5.46 -5.79
CA ASP A 45 0.53 5.50 -7.00
C ASP A 45 1.20 6.87 -7.18
N ASP A 46 0.46 7.97 -7.00
CA ASP A 46 0.98 9.33 -7.08
C ASP A 46 2.05 9.60 -6.02
N PHE A 47 1.81 9.19 -4.78
CA PHE A 47 2.81 9.30 -3.71
C PHE A 47 4.08 8.50 -4.03
N THR A 48 3.93 7.29 -4.55
CA THR A 48 5.07 6.46 -4.94
C THR A 48 5.82 7.05 -6.12
N ARG A 49 5.12 7.58 -7.12
CA ARG A 49 5.75 8.30 -8.25
C ARG A 49 6.60 9.47 -7.77
N ALA A 50 6.10 10.25 -6.81
CA ALA A 50 6.86 11.35 -6.22
C ALA A 50 8.13 10.88 -5.49
N ILE A 51 8.08 9.74 -4.80
CA ILE A 51 9.27 9.12 -4.17
C ILE A 51 10.28 8.68 -5.24
N LEU A 52 9.83 7.94 -6.26
CA LEU A 52 10.73 7.42 -7.28
C LEU A 52 11.43 8.53 -8.08
N GLN A 53 10.74 9.65 -8.31
CA GLN A 53 11.32 10.82 -8.96
C GLN A 53 12.37 11.54 -8.10
N ARG A 54 12.20 11.53 -6.76
CA ARG A 54 13.09 12.23 -5.83
C ARG A 54 14.27 11.37 -5.37
N ASP A 55 14.00 10.11 -5.03
CA ASP A 55 14.93 9.22 -4.33
C ASP A 55 15.41 8.04 -5.19
N GLY A 56 14.91 7.91 -6.42
CA GLY A 56 15.24 6.84 -7.35
C GLY A 56 14.41 5.56 -7.20
N ALA A 57 14.69 4.58 -8.06
CA ALA A 57 13.94 3.34 -8.12
C ALA A 57 14.11 2.50 -6.84
N ARG A 58 12.99 1.99 -6.29
CA ARG A 58 12.98 1.05 -5.16
C ARG A 58 12.26 -0.24 -5.53
N PHE A 59 12.84 -1.37 -5.16
CA PHE A 59 12.16 -2.67 -5.21
C PHE A 59 11.36 -2.87 -3.92
N GLY A 60 10.32 -3.71 -3.96
CA GLY A 60 9.55 -4.07 -2.76
C GLY A 60 8.48 -3.06 -2.31
N LEU A 61 8.27 -1.95 -3.03
CA LEU A 61 7.17 -1.02 -2.76
C LEU A 61 5.82 -1.56 -3.28
N ARG A 62 5.01 -2.07 -2.36
CA ARG A 62 3.64 -2.50 -2.63
C ARG A 62 2.69 -1.33 -2.41
N ARG A 63 1.65 -1.22 -3.25
CA ARG A 63 0.71 -0.09 -3.25
C ARG A 63 -0.70 -0.61 -3.14
N TYR A 64 -1.52 0.01 -2.29
CA TYR A 64 -2.89 -0.39 -2.03
C TYR A 64 -3.80 0.81 -1.82
N GLY A 65 -4.99 0.77 -2.43
CA GLY A 65 -6.13 1.53 -1.93
C GLY A 65 -6.84 0.75 -0.82
N MET A 66 -7.59 1.43 0.06
CA MET A 66 -8.27 0.79 1.20
C MET A 66 -9.15 -0.38 0.78
N ARG A 67 -9.97 -0.21 -0.28
CA ARG A 67 -10.84 -1.27 -0.79
C ARG A 67 -10.07 -2.49 -1.27
N GLN A 68 -8.98 -2.26 -2.01
CA GLN A 68 -8.15 -3.33 -2.53
C GLN A 68 -7.51 -4.12 -1.38
N LEU A 69 -6.98 -3.42 -0.37
CA LEU A 69 -6.39 -4.07 0.80
C LEU A 69 -7.41 -4.93 1.55
N THR A 70 -8.63 -4.43 1.74
CA THR A 70 -9.71 -5.19 2.38
C THR A 70 -10.01 -6.49 1.64
N VAL A 71 -10.12 -6.44 0.30
CA VAL A 71 -10.38 -7.63 -0.52
C VAL A 71 -9.22 -8.63 -0.42
N GLU A 72 -7.98 -8.17 -0.52
CA GLU A 72 -6.79 -9.02 -0.37
C GLU A 72 -6.75 -9.72 1.00
N LEU A 73 -7.03 -8.98 2.08
CA LEU A 73 -7.08 -9.52 3.43
C LEU A 73 -8.22 -10.54 3.61
N ALA A 74 -9.40 -10.25 3.06
CA ALA A 74 -10.54 -11.16 3.11
C ALA A 74 -10.28 -12.45 2.32
N ASN A 75 -9.71 -12.34 1.12
CA ASN A 75 -9.32 -13.51 0.33
C ASN A 75 -8.26 -14.35 1.03
N ALA A 76 -7.25 -13.72 1.63
CA ALA A 76 -6.24 -14.42 2.41
C ALA A 76 -6.86 -15.13 3.62
N ASP A 77 -7.87 -14.54 4.26
CA ASP A 77 -8.59 -15.17 5.37
C ASP A 77 -9.45 -16.35 4.94
N LEU A 78 -10.21 -16.21 3.85
CA LEU A 78 -11.01 -17.30 3.29
C LEU A 78 -10.15 -18.49 2.87
N ALA A 79 -9.03 -18.22 2.20
CA ALA A 79 -8.06 -19.23 1.80
C ALA A 79 -7.50 -20.00 3.02
N ARG A 80 -7.14 -19.28 4.11
CA ARG A 80 -6.70 -19.91 5.36
C ARG A 80 -7.75 -20.81 5.98
N ARG A 81 -9.04 -20.49 5.80
CA ARG A 81 -10.17 -21.29 6.31
C ARG A 81 -10.57 -22.45 5.39
N GLY A 82 -9.82 -22.69 4.31
CA GLY A 82 -10.12 -23.75 3.34
C GLY A 82 -11.25 -23.41 2.37
N GLY A 83 -11.72 -22.16 2.37
CA GLY A 83 -12.63 -21.67 1.34
C GLY A 83 -11.86 -21.36 0.07
N ALA A 84 -12.18 -22.02 -1.05
CA ALA A 84 -11.72 -21.55 -2.34
C ALA A 84 -12.36 -20.17 -2.61
N ALA A 85 -11.54 -19.12 -2.72
CA ALA A 85 -12.01 -17.85 -3.25
C ALA A 85 -12.46 -18.11 -4.70
N GLY A 86 -13.76 -18.12 -4.94
CA GLY A 86 -14.30 -18.20 -6.28
C GLY A 86 -13.70 -17.07 -7.12
N GLY A 87 -12.92 -17.42 -8.13
CA GLY A 87 -12.32 -16.48 -9.05
C GLY A 87 -13.40 -15.65 -9.74
N GLY A 88 -13.46 -14.36 -9.42
CA GLY A 88 -14.45 -13.43 -9.94
C GLY A 88 -13.80 -12.27 -10.68
N GLY A 89 -13.57 -12.45 -11.99
CA GLY A 89 -13.60 -11.39 -12.98
C GLY A 89 -12.39 -10.46 -13.08
N ARG A 90 -11.45 -10.82 -13.97
CA ARG A 90 -10.72 -9.79 -14.74
C ARG A 90 -11.74 -9.08 -15.62
N GLY A 91 -12.25 -7.93 -15.18
CA GLY A 91 -13.07 -7.05 -16.01
C GLY A 91 -12.22 -6.43 -17.11
N GLY A 92 -12.15 -7.09 -18.26
CA GLY A 92 -11.76 -6.46 -19.52
C GLY A 92 -12.92 -5.60 -20.01
N GLY A 93 -12.75 -4.29 -19.99
CA GLY A 93 -13.66 -3.33 -20.63
C GLY A 93 -12.91 -2.63 -21.76
N GLY A 94 -12.98 -3.21 -22.95
CA GLY A 94 -12.69 -2.51 -24.20
C GLY A 94 -13.99 -1.95 -24.79
N GLY A 95 -13.87 -0.85 -25.53
CA GLY A 95 -14.83 -0.43 -26.55
C GLY A 95 -15.78 0.68 -26.12
N GLY A 96 -15.52 1.87 -26.66
CA GLY A 96 -16.36 3.06 -26.66
C GLY A 96 -15.61 4.19 -27.34
#